data_AF-A0A7C1VXW2-F1
#
_entry.id   AF-A0A7C1VXW2-F1
#
_cell.length_a   1.000
_cell.length_b   1.000
_cell.length_c   1.000
_cell.angle_alpha   90.00
_cell.angle_beta   90.00
_cell.angle_gamma   90.00
#
_symmetry.space_group_name_H-M   'P 1'
#
loop_
_entity.id
_entity.type
_entity.pdbx_description
1 polymer ?
#
loop_
_entity_poly.entity_id
_entity_poly.type
_entity_poly.pdbx_seq_one_letter_code
_entity_poly.pdbx_strand_id
1 'polypeptide(L)'
;MAEKLSKKNFILGVLNGAIFNLGISFTAAHTVLPLFVSLLTSSKTLIGSVVTIRTFGFFMPQIFVASFTEHWQKRKPIYILGAVLRGGSFFLLFILIYFWGKKMSSLLLVSFFILYGTASLGGGLGGLPFLDIIGKVITPRHRGKFFSLRLFFGGILAVGGGLVVRYVLA
;
A
#
# COMPACT_ATOMS: atom_id res chain seq x y z
N MET A 1 31.86 -8.09 7.78
CA MET A 1 31.08 -7.42 6.70
C MET A 1 29.61 -7.84 6.68
N ALA A 2 29.29 -9.14 6.77
CA ALA A 2 27.92 -9.67 6.77
C ALA A 2 27.02 -9.13 7.91
N GLU A 3 27.56 -8.96 9.13
CA GLU A 3 26.80 -8.43 10.27
C GLU A 3 26.38 -6.96 10.11
N LYS A 4 27.25 -6.13 9.52
CA LYS A 4 26.98 -4.70 9.26
C LYS A 4 25.90 -4.53 8.19
N LEU A 5 25.90 -5.40 7.16
CA LEU A 5 24.85 -5.48 6.15
C LEU A 5 23.50 -5.91 6.76
N SER A 6 23.52 -6.87 7.69
CA SER A 6 22.33 -7.31 8.42
C SER A 6 21.70 -6.20 9.27
N LYS A 7 22.51 -5.45 10.04
CA LYS A 7 22.04 -4.29 10.83
C LYS A 7 21.44 -3.19 9.96
N LYS A 8 22.10 -2.85 8.84
CA LYS A 8 21.59 -1.84 7.89
C LYS A 8 20.24 -2.27 7.29
N ASN A 9 20.13 -3.52 6.84
CA ASN A 9 18.89 -4.04 6.27
C ASN A 9 17.74 -4.08 7.30
N PHE A 10 18.07 -4.39 8.56
CA PHE A 10 17.11 -4.34 9.66
C PHE A 10 16.56 -2.92 9.85
N ILE A 11 17.44 -1.92 10.02
CA ILE A 11 17.02 -0.53 10.26
C ILE A 11 16.23 0.02 9.06
N LEU A 12 16.72 -0.17 7.84
CA LEU A 12 16.03 0.28 6.63
C LEU A 12 14.68 -0.42 6.46
N GLY A 13 14.58 -1.71 6.79
CA GLY A 13 13.33 -2.44 6.73
C GLY A 13 12.33 -1.99 7.80
N VAL A 14 12.78 -1.56 8.98
CA VAL A 14 11.93 -0.96 10.01
C VAL A 14 11.39 0.40 9.55
N LEU A 15 12.28 1.29 9.08
CA LEU A 15 11.90 2.61 8.56
C LEU A 15 10.92 2.50 7.38
N ASN A 16 11.20 1.60 6.43
CA ASN A 16 10.30 1.31 5.32
C ASN A 16 8.91 0.89 5.83
N GLY A 17 8.85 0.00 6.83
CA GLY A 17 7.57 -0.42 7.41
C GLY A 17 6.83 0.73 8.10
N ALA A 18 7.54 1.60 8.82
CA ALA A 18 6.94 2.76 9.48
C ALA A 18 6.35 3.75 8.46
N ILE A 19 7.13 4.13 7.44
CA ILE A 19 6.69 5.05 6.36
C ILE A 19 5.54 4.43 5.55
N PHE A 20 5.60 3.12 5.28
CA PHE A 20 4.53 2.43 4.58
C PHE A 20 3.21 2.47 5.35
N ASN A 21 3.24 2.30 6.67
CA ASN A 21 2.04 2.40 7.51
C ASN A 21 1.49 3.83 7.56
N LEU A 22 2.37 4.85 7.58
CA LEU A 22 1.95 6.24 7.42
C LEU A 22 1.22 6.48 6.08
N GLY A 23 1.76 5.94 4.98
CA GLY A 23 1.06 5.99 3.68
C GLY A 23 -0.30 5.30 3.69
N ILE A 24 -0.43 4.19 4.43
CA ILE A 24 -1.71 3.49 4.61
C ILE A 24 -2.70 4.36 5.38
N SER A 25 -2.29 5.10 6.43
CA SER A 25 -3.22 5.95 7.18
C SER A 25 -3.83 7.06 6.31
N PHE A 26 -3.05 7.64 5.39
CA PHE A 26 -3.58 8.64 4.45
C PHE A 26 -4.52 8.05 3.38
N THR A 27 -4.39 6.75 3.09
CA THR A 27 -5.18 6.05 2.07
C THR A 27 -6.10 5.01 2.70
N ALA A 28 -6.59 5.31 3.90
CA ALA A 28 -7.40 4.40 4.68
C ALA A 28 -8.66 4.01 3.90
N ALA A 29 -8.78 2.71 3.60
CA ALA A 29 -9.82 2.17 2.73
C ALA A 29 -11.22 2.22 3.33
N HIS A 30 -11.33 2.44 4.64
CA HIS A 30 -12.61 2.48 5.37
C HIS A 30 -13.07 3.89 5.70
N THR A 31 -12.22 4.91 5.54
CA THR A 31 -12.53 6.29 5.95
C THR A 31 -12.25 7.27 4.83
N VAL A 32 -10.97 7.48 4.47
CA VAL A 32 -10.56 8.53 3.55
C VAL A 32 -11.02 8.27 2.12
N LEU A 33 -10.79 7.07 1.60
CA LEU A 33 -11.09 6.76 0.20
C LEU A 33 -12.60 6.65 -0.09
N PRO A 34 -13.42 6.02 0.78
CA PRO A 34 -14.88 6.08 0.61
C PRO A 34 -15.43 7.49 0.69
N LEU A 35 -14.90 8.33 1.61
CA LEU A 35 -15.29 9.74 1.69
C LEU A 35 -14.95 10.48 0.39
N PHE A 36 -13.73 10.29 -0.14
CA PHE A 36 -13.34 10.86 -1.42
C PHE A 36 -14.30 10.47 -2.56
N VAL A 37 -14.68 9.19 -2.65
CA VAL A 37 -15.64 8.73 -3.67
C VAL A 37 -17.03 9.33 -3.45
N SER A 38 -17.47 9.52 -2.20
CA SER A 38 -18.77 10.14 -1.90
C SER A 38 -18.87 11.60 -2.35
N LEU A 39 -17.74 12.30 -2.48
CA LEU A 39 -17.69 13.66 -3.06
C LEU A 39 -17.85 13.66 -4.59
N LEU A 40 -17.66 12.51 -5.24
CA LEU A 40 -17.72 12.36 -6.70
C LEU A 40 -19.00 11.66 -7.17
N THR A 41 -19.66 10.89 -6.31
CA THR A 41 -20.89 10.17 -6.67
C THR A 41 -21.80 9.94 -5.46
N SER A 42 -23.11 9.96 -5.70
CA SER A 42 -24.13 9.59 -4.71
C SER A 42 -24.40 8.07 -4.65
N SER A 43 -23.76 7.28 -5.52
CA SER A 43 -23.98 5.83 -5.59
C SER A 43 -23.33 5.10 -4.41
N LYS A 44 -24.16 4.60 -3.49
CA LYS A 44 -23.72 3.79 -2.34
C LYS A 44 -22.96 2.53 -2.76
N THR A 45 -23.32 1.94 -3.90
CA THR A 45 -22.64 0.75 -4.46
C THR A 45 -21.20 1.06 -4.86
N LEU A 46 -20.95 2.22 -5.48
CA LEU A 46 -19.59 2.64 -5.86
C LEU A 46 -18.77 3.04 -4.63
N ILE A 47 -19.38 3.64 -3.62
CA ILE A 47 -18.68 3.96 -2.37
C ILE A 47 -18.27 2.67 -1.64
N GLY A 48 -19.18 1.69 -1.55
CA GLY A 48 -18.91 0.39 -0.92
C GLY A 48 -17.88 -0.46 -1.67
N SER A 49 -17.82 -0.34 -3.00
CA SER A 49 -16.88 -1.11 -3.82
C SER A 49 -15.42 -0.79 -3.53
N VAL A 50 -15.10 0.37 -2.93
CA VAL A 50 -13.74 0.75 -2.52
C VAL A 50 -13.12 -0.31 -1.60
N VAL A 51 -13.86 -0.75 -0.57
CA VAL A 51 -13.38 -1.78 0.35
C VAL A 51 -13.23 -3.12 -0.35
N THR A 52 -14.19 -3.47 -1.21
CA THR A 52 -14.16 -4.72 -1.99
C THR A 52 -12.95 -4.78 -2.92
N ILE A 53 -12.69 -3.71 -3.69
CA ILE A 53 -11.54 -3.60 -4.60
C ILE A 53 -10.23 -3.73 -3.83
N ARG A 54 -10.14 -3.13 -2.64
CA ARG A 54 -8.93 -3.24 -1.81
C ARG A 54 -8.67 -4.67 -1.39
N THR A 55 -9.67 -5.33 -0.83
CA THR A 55 -9.56 -6.71 -0.33
C THR A 55 -9.29 -7.68 -1.48
N PHE A 56 -10.10 -7.59 -2.54
CA PHE A 56 -9.96 -8.40 -3.73
C PHE A 56 -8.59 -8.19 -4.40
N GLY A 57 -8.19 -6.94 -4.63
CA GLY A 57 -6.90 -6.62 -5.25
C GLY A 57 -5.70 -7.06 -4.40
N PHE A 58 -5.84 -7.14 -3.07
CA PHE A 58 -4.78 -7.64 -2.22
C PHE A 58 -4.64 -9.17 -2.26
N PHE A 59 -5.75 -9.92 -2.23
CA PHE A 59 -5.73 -11.38 -2.18
C PHE A 59 -5.67 -12.04 -3.56
N MET A 60 -6.33 -11.47 -4.57
CA MET A 60 -6.44 -12.06 -5.91
C MET A 60 -5.05 -12.37 -6.54
N PRO A 61 -4.07 -11.44 -6.55
CA PRO A 61 -2.77 -11.75 -7.11
C PRO A 61 -2.04 -12.85 -6.35
N GLN A 62 -2.29 -12.99 -5.03
CA GLN A 62 -1.59 -13.98 -4.21
C GLN A 62 -1.95 -15.42 -4.63
N ILE A 63 -3.18 -15.66 -5.10
CA ILE A 63 -3.63 -16.97 -5.57
C ILE A 63 -2.83 -17.39 -6.82
N PHE A 64 -2.66 -16.49 -7.77
CA PHE A 64 -1.90 -16.79 -9.01
C PHE A 64 -0.40 -16.81 -8.78
N VAL A 65 0.12 -15.86 -7.99
CA VAL A 65 1.56 -15.77 -7.70
C VAL A 65 2.04 -16.97 -6.90
N ALA A 66 1.24 -17.53 -5.98
CA ALA A 66 1.61 -18.74 -5.25
C ALA A 66 1.95 -19.91 -6.20
N SER A 67 1.12 -20.15 -7.21
CA SER A 67 1.35 -21.21 -8.20
C SER A 67 2.50 -20.89 -9.18
N PHE A 68 2.66 -19.63 -9.58
CA PHE A 68 3.69 -19.24 -10.55
C PHE A 68 5.10 -19.09 -9.94
N THR A 69 5.24 -18.84 -8.64
CA THR A 69 6.54 -18.51 -8.01
C THR A 69 7.33 -19.70 -7.48
N GLU A 70 6.83 -20.94 -7.61
CA GLU A 70 7.63 -22.15 -7.32
C GLU A 70 8.92 -22.19 -8.16
N HIS A 71 8.91 -21.64 -9.37
CA HIS A 71 10.03 -21.71 -10.33
C HIS A 71 10.90 -20.44 -10.38
N TRP A 72 10.57 -19.37 -9.65
CA TRP A 72 11.22 -18.07 -9.82
C TRP A 72 12.42 -17.88 -8.87
N GLN A 73 13.64 -17.90 -9.44
CA GLN A 73 14.90 -17.69 -8.71
C GLN A 73 15.04 -16.30 -8.06
N LYS A 74 14.35 -15.26 -8.56
CA LYS A 74 14.49 -13.86 -8.07
C LYS A 74 13.11 -13.24 -7.79
N ARG A 75 12.74 -13.11 -6.51
CA ARG A 75 11.47 -12.51 -6.05
C ARG A 75 11.49 -10.97 -5.94
N LYS A 76 12.68 -10.36 -5.96
CA LYS A 76 12.88 -8.90 -5.84
C LYS A 76 12.22 -8.07 -6.97
N PRO A 77 12.27 -8.45 -8.26
CA PRO A 77 11.63 -7.68 -9.32
C PRO A 77 10.11 -7.57 -9.16
N ILE A 78 9.44 -8.65 -8.70
CA ILE A 78 7.99 -8.66 -8.44
C ILE A 78 7.64 -7.69 -7.31
N TYR A 79 8.44 -7.70 -6.23
CA TYR A 79 8.29 -6.72 -5.14
C TYR A 79 8.38 -5.27 -5.65
N ILE A 80 9.39 -4.98 -6.47
CA ILE A 80 9.60 -3.65 -7.04
C ILE A 80 8.44 -3.27 -7.96
N LEU A 81 7.98 -4.18 -8.82
CA LEU A 81 6.83 -3.95 -9.69
C LEU A 81 5.58 -3.60 -8.88
N GLY A 82 5.29 -4.36 -7.82
CA GLY A 82 4.16 -4.07 -6.92
C GLY A 82 4.27 -2.70 -6.26
N ALA A 83 5.48 -2.32 -5.82
CA ALA A 83 5.73 -1.00 -5.25
C ALA A 83 5.57 0.13 -6.27
N VAL A 84 6.04 -0.04 -7.50
CA VAL A 84 5.92 0.93 -8.59
C VAL A 84 4.46 1.09 -9.02
N LEU A 85 3.72 -0.01 -9.19
CA LEU A 85 2.29 0.04 -9.52
C LEU A 85 1.51 0.80 -8.44
N ARG A 86 1.78 0.51 -7.17
CA ARG A 86 1.12 1.19 -6.05
C ARG A 86 1.49 2.66 -5.95
N GLY A 87 2.78 2.97 -5.91
CA GLY A 87 3.28 4.35 -5.80
C GLY A 87 2.91 5.20 -7.01
N GLY A 88 3.12 4.66 -8.21
CA GLY A 88 2.75 5.32 -9.47
C GLY A 88 1.25 5.59 -9.58
N SER A 89 0.40 4.65 -9.15
CA SER A 89 -1.05 4.86 -9.18
C SER A 89 -1.50 5.98 -8.25
N PHE A 90 -0.99 6.03 -7.01
CA PHE A 90 -1.32 7.12 -6.09
C PHE A 90 -0.71 8.46 -6.53
N PHE A 91 0.48 8.45 -7.13
CA PHE A 91 1.10 9.65 -7.66
C PHE A 91 0.33 10.22 -8.86
N LEU A 92 -0.12 9.36 -9.77
CA LEU A 92 -1.01 9.76 -10.87
C LEU A 92 -2.34 10.28 -10.34
N LEU A 93 -2.92 9.66 -9.31
CA LEU A 93 -4.13 10.18 -8.67
C LEU A 93 -3.92 11.58 -8.08
N PHE A 94 -2.78 11.81 -7.43
CA PHE A 94 -2.43 13.14 -6.92
C PHE A 94 -2.39 14.18 -8.06
N ILE A 95 -1.72 13.87 -9.18
CA ILE A 95 -1.67 14.76 -10.35
C ILE A 95 -3.08 15.05 -10.87
N LEU A 96 -3.92 14.03 -11.04
CA LEU A 96 -5.28 14.20 -11.54
C LEU A 96 -6.14 15.09 -10.63
N ILE A 97 -6.07 14.87 -9.32
CA ILE A 97 -6.81 15.65 -8.33
C ILE A 97 -6.31 17.11 -8.31
N TYR A 98 -4.99 17.32 -8.33
CA TYR A 98 -4.39 18.66 -8.23
C TYR A 98 -4.77 19.56 -9.41
N PHE A 99 -4.77 19.03 -10.64
CA PHE A 99 -5.03 19.82 -11.84
C PHE A 99 -6.52 19.84 -12.26
N TRP A 100 -7.26 18.74 -12.05
CA TRP A 100 -8.63 18.59 -12.57
C TRP A 100 -9.71 18.34 -11.52
N GLY A 101 -9.38 18.33 -10.22
CA GLY A 101 -10.29 17.95 -9.13
C GLY A 101 -11.63 18.69 -9.10
N LYS A 102 -11.68 19.95 -9.55
CA LYS A 102 -12.90 20.78 -9.57
C LYS A 102 -13.69 20.75 -10.88
N LYS A 103 -13.13 20.20 -11.97
CA LYS A 103 -13.67 20.39 -13.33
C LYS A 103 -14.34 19.13 -13.92
N MET A 104 -13.91 17.93 -13.54
CA MET A 104 -14.32 16.69 -14.22
C MET A 104 -14.60 15.54 -13.25
N SER A 105 -15.70 15.63 -12.49
CA SER A 105 -16.06 14.63 -11.46
C SER A 105 -16.17 13.20 -12.01
N SER A 106 -16.76 13.01 -13.20
CA SER A 106 -16.95 11.69 -13.80
C SER A 106 -15.64 11.05 -14.27
N LEU A 107 -14.76 11.83 -14.91
CA LEU A 107 -13.45 11.34 -15.36
C LEU A 107 -12.59 10.95 -14.16
N LEU A 108 -12.59 11.79 -13.11
CA LEU A 108 -11.84 11.54 -11.88
C LEU A 108 -12.31 10.26 -11.17
N LEU A 109 -13.62 10.00 -11.17
CA LEU A 109 -14.18 8.78 -10.59
C LEU A 109 -13.71 7.52 -11.34
N VAL A 110 -13.74 7.53 -12.67
CA VAL A 110 -13.27 6.40 -13.49
C VAL A 110 -11.76 6.19 -13.31
N SER A 111 -10.97 7.27 -13.38
CA SER A 111 -9.53 7.22 -13.14
C SER A 111 -9.20 6.72 -11.74
N PHE A 112 -9.97 7.12 -10.73
CA PHE A 112 -9.85 6.62 -9.36
C PHE A 112 -9.98 5.11 -9.31
N PHE A 113 -11.04 4.52 -9.86
CA PHE A 113 -11.23 3.07 -9.80
C PHE A 113 -10.13 2.29 -10.54
N ILE A 114 -9.70 2.78 -11.70
CA ILE A 114 -8.62 2.14 -12.48
C ILE A 114 -7.29 2.18 -11.71
N LEU A 115 -6.91 3.36 -11.23
CA LEU A 115 -5.64 3.54 -10.52
C LEU A 115 -5.67 2.86 -9.15
N TYR A 116 -6.80 2.93 -8.43
CA TYR A 116 -6.95 2.27 -7.14
C TYR A 116 -6.96 0.74 -7.26
N GLY A 117 -7.61 0.20 -8.28
CA GLY A 117 -7.55 -1.23 -8.62
C GLY A 117 -6.11 -1.66 -8.91
N THR A 118 -5.40 -0.91 -9.77
CA THR A 118 -3.99 -1.16 -10.10
C THR A 118 -3.09 -1.11 -8.86
N ALA A 119 -3.30 -0.11 -7.99
CA ALA A 119 -2.57 0.03 -6.73
C ALA A 119 -2.83 -1.15 -5.77
N SER A 120 -4.08 -1.62 -5.73
CA SER A 120 -4.49 -2.75 -4.88
C SER A 120 -3.86 -4.05 -5.36
N LEU A 121 -3.88 -4.30 -6.68
CA LEU A 121 -3.19 -5.43 -7.32
C LEU A 121 -1.68 -5.38 -7.07
N GLY A 122 -1.05 -4.21 -7.24
CA GLY A 122 0.37 -4.01 -6.91
C GLY A 122 0.69 -4.33 -5.44
N GLY A 123 -0.22 -3.98 -4.53
CA GLY A 123 -0.13 -4.34 -3.12
C GLY A 123 -0.17 -5.85 -2.88
N GLY A 124 -1.06 -6.58 -3.55
CA GLY A 124 -1.15 -8.03 -3.47
C GLY A 124 0.08 -8.74 -4.05
N LEU A 125 0.55 -8.28 -5.20
CA LEU A 125 1.77 -8.79 -5.85
C LEU A 125 3.03 -8.63 -4.98
N GLY A 126 3.13 -7.50 -4.25
CA GLY A 126 4.29 -7.22 -3.41
C GLY A 126 4.30 -7.96 -2.08
N GLY A 127 3.15 -8.44 -1.59
CA GLY A 127 3.00 -9.03 -0.26
C GLY A 127 3.82 -10.30 -0.05
N LEU A 128 3.66 -11.29 -0.94
CA LEU A 128 4.40 -12.57 -0.87
C LEU A 128 5.92 -12.39 -1.02
N PRO A 129 6.42 -11.73 -2.09
CA PRO A 129 7.85 -11.45 -2.25
C PRO A 129 8.47 -10.70 -1.08
N PHE A 130 7.73 -9.78 -0.46
CA PHE A 130 8.20 -9.06 0.72
C PHE A 130 8.49 -10.01 1.87
N LEU A 131 7.57 -10.92 2.20
CA LEU A 131 7.77 -11.91 3.26
C LEU A 131 8.97 -12.83 2.97
N ASP A 132 9.14 -13.26 1.72
CA ASP A 132 10.28 -14.09 1.33
C ASP A 132 11.62 -13.37 1.45
N ILE A 133 11.68 -12.11 1.02
CA ILE A 133 12.89 -11.29 1.11
C ILE A 133 13.25 -11.10 2.59
N ILE A 134 12.28 -10.78 3.44
CA ILE A 134 12.51 -10.66 4.89
C ILE A 134 12.96 -11.99 5.49
N GLY A 135 12.39 -13.11 5.05
CA GLY A 135 12.81 -14.45 5.46
C GLY A 135 14.28 -14.73 5.18
N LYS A 136 14.79 -14.28 4.03
CA LYS A 136 16.19 -14.48 3.62
C LYS A 136 17.15 -13.46 4.24
N VAL A 137 16.69 -12.23 4.50
CA VAL A 137 17.54 -11.11 4.92
C VAL A 137 17.61 -10.96 6.44
N ILE A 138 16.56 -11.31 7.18
CA ILE A 138 16.47 -11.15 8.63
C ILE A 138 16.56 -12.50 9.34
N THR A 139 17.54 -12.63 10.23
CA THR A 139 17.76 -13.82 11.07
C THR A 139 16.47 -14.19 11.82
N PRO A 140 16.08 -15.49 11.89
CA PRO A 140 14.84 -15.93 12.55
C PRO A 140 14.60 -15.32 13.95
N ARG A 141 15.64 -15.27 14.80
CA ARG A 141 15.59 -14.70 16.16
C ARG A 141 15.19 -13.22 16.20
N HIS A 142 15.45 -12.45 15.14
CA HIS A 142 15.19 -11.01 15.07
C HIS A 142 13.90 -10.66 14.32
N ARG A 143 13.21 -11.63 13.70
CA ARG A 143 11.99 -11.36 12.89
C ARG A 143 10.84 -10.82 13.73
N GLY A 144 10.64 -11.35 14.93
CA GLY A 144 9.63 -10.83 15.87
C GLY A 144 9.88 -9.34 16.18
N LYS A 145 11.10 -9.02 16.64
CA LYS A 145 11.53 -7.63 16.90
C LYS A 145 11.37 -6.73 15.66
N PHE A 146 11.71 -7.23 14.48
CA PHE A 146 11.58 -6.49 13.22
C PHE A 146 10.12 -6.09 12.94
N PHE A 147 9.18 -7.03 13.02
CA PHE A 147 7.76 -6.75 12.79
C PHE A 147 7.16 -5.89 13.91
N SER A 148 7.52 -6.14 15.17
CA SER A 148 7.06 -5.32 16.30
C SER A 148 7.49 -3.87 16.16
N LEU A 149 8.76 -3.58 15.79
CA LEU A 149 9.22 -2.21 15.59
C LEU A 149 8.54 -1.54 14.38
N ARG A 150 8.32 -2.28 13.29
CA ARG A 150 7.57 -1.78 12.12
C ARG A 150 6.15 -1.37 12.48
N LEU A 151 5.46 -2.19 13.28
CA LEU A 151 4.10 -1.93 13.72
C LEU A 151 4.04 -0.83 14.78
N PHE A 152 4.99 -0.80 15.72
CA PHE A 152 5.05 0.21 16.77
C PHE A 152 5.26 1.62 16.20
N PHE A 153 6.35 1.83 15.45
CA PHE A 153 6.59 3.13 14.82
C PHE A 153 5.57 3.44 13.73
N GLY A 154 5.15 2.42 12.97
CA GLY A 154 4.09 2.58 11.98
C GLY A 154 2.76 3.00 12.60
N GLY A 155 2.40 2.48 13.77
CA GLY A 155 1.20 2.85 14.52
C GLY A 155 1.26 4.29 15.02
N ILE A 156 2.39 4.70 15.62
CA ILE A 156 2.60 6.10 16.04
C ILE A 156 2.43 7.06 14.85
N LEU A 157 3.08 6.75 13.73
CA LEU A 157 2.96 7.55 12.51
C LEU A 157 1.53 7.52 11.96
N ALA A 158 0.85 6.38 11.98
CA ALA A 158 -0.51 6.24 11.49
C ALA A 158 -1.52 7.07 12.31
N VAL A 159 -1.35 7.13 13.64
CA VAL A 159 -2.13 8.03 14.51
C VAL A 159 -1.90 9.48 14.09
N GLY A 160 -0.64 9.91 13.93
CA GLY A 160 -0.31 11.25 13.44
C GLY A 160 -0.94 11.55 12.08
N GLY A 161 -0.83 10.62 11.12
CA GLY A 161 -1.45 10.73 9.80
C GLY A 161 -2.97 10.85 9.86
N GLY A 162 -3.63 10.08 10.73
CA GLY A 162 -5.07 10.18 10.97
C GLY A 162 -5.50 11.53 11.53
N LEU A 163 -4.71 12.11 12.45
CA LEU A 163 -4.96 13.46 12.97
C LEU A 163 -4.80 14.52 11.88
N VAL A 164 -3.79 14.40 11.01
CA VAL A 164 -3.62 15.31 9.87
C VAL A 164 -4.81 15.21 8.92
N VAL A 165 -5.23 14.00 8.57
CA VAL A 165 -6.43 13.76 7.73
C VAL A 165 -7.65 14.42 8.35
N ARG A 166 -7.89 14.25 9.66
CA ARG A 166 -9.00 14.87 10.37
C ARG A 166 -8.93 16.39 10.29
N TYR A 167 -7.75 16.98 10.54
CA TYR A 167 -7.56 18.43 10.49
C TYR A 167 -7.81 19.02 9.10
N VAL A 168 -7.42 18.31 8.04
CA VAL A 168 -7.62 18.77 6.65
C VAL A 168 -9.07 18.60 6.17
N LEU A 169 -9.80 17.63 6.71
CA LEU A 169 -11.19 17.35 6.34
C LEU A 169 -12.25 18.03 7.21
N ALA A 170 -11.85 18.59 8.36
CA ALA A 170 -12.71 19.36 9.26
C ALA A 170 -12.93 20.78 8.73
#